data_AF-A0A518CSS7-F1
#
_entry.id   AF-A0A518CSS7-F1
#
_cell.length_a   1.000
_cell.length_b   1.000
_cell.length_c   1.000
_cell.angle_alpha   90.00
_cell.angle_beta   90.00
_cell.angle_gamma   90.00
#
_symmetry.space_group_name_H-M   'P 1'
#
loop_
_entity.id
_entity.type
_entity.pdbx_description
1 polymer ?
#
loop_
_entity_poly.entity_id
_entity_poly.type
_entity_poly.pdbx_seq_one_letter_code
_entity_poly.pdbx_strand_id
1 'polypeptide(L)'
;MTPLRLALGLAVCTFFVAVQSASAQYRDFFPRRYQVDHHDHVIRDSHGHVVGRYHHDVVREDSDRFFPSTRHFHNRETYFIRNGKYYFSPKTVLLGNGVVPQPEVVGFGSFSHVDDLASQLETQMKYFLLDMHYNYSHNHGFRETYAEAYQLYQVAQYVHAQEHQHNHNAIKQQLNGMDALFHHIEEDVRGWSRHQHFQVGNRGIGSKMQQIESTLHHLMNDVGVDQVPLPATTVPVPVPSTLSPVPSVFLTK
;
A
#
# COMPACT_ATOMS: atom_id res chain seq x y z
N MET A 1 71.36 37.11 37.79
CA MET A 1 71.62 36.23 36.64
C MET A 1 70.61 35.10 36.67
N THR A 2 69.60 35.16 35.81
CA THR A 2 68.41 34.29 35.80
C THR A 2 68.37 33.52 34.47
N PRO A 3 68.19 32.19 34.46
CA PRO A 3 67.84 31.48 33.24
C PRO A 3 66.35 31.14 33.17
N LEU A 4 65.69 31.87 32.27
CA LEU A 4 64.86 31.39 31.16
C LEU A 4 63.96 30.16 31.40
N ARG A 5 62.65 30.42 31.59
CA ARG A 5 61.57 29.44 31.46
C ARG A 5 61.16 29.34 29.98
N LEU A 6 61.31 28.16 29.38
CA LEU A 6 60.76 27.84 28.06
C LEU A 6 59.28 27.43 28.23
N ALA A 7 58.36 28.24 27.72
CA ALA A 7 56.94 27.89 27.63
C ALA A 7 56.66 27.34 26.23
N LEU A 8 56.32 26.06 26.14
CA LEU A 8 55.89 25.40 24.91
C LEU A 8 54.38 25.68 24.74
N GLY A 9 54.02 26.69 23.95
CA GLY A 9 52.65 26.97 23.56
C GLY A 9 52.21 26.06 22.43
N LEU A 10 51.38 25.07 22.74
CA LEU A 10 50.80 24.14 21.76
C LEU A 10 49.53 24.78 21.19
N ALA A 11 49.64 25.39 20.00
CA ALA A 11 48.52 25.95 19.27
C ALA A 11 47.74 24.82 18.57
N VAL A 12 46.57 24.47 19.11
CA VAL A 12 45.63 23.56 18.44
C VAL A 12 44.77 24.38 17.48
N CYS A 13 45.08 24.30 16.18
CA CYS A 13 44.22 24.82 15.11
C CYS A 13 43.02 23.89 14.94
N THR A 14 41.90 24.21 15.55
CA THR A 14 40.59 23.62 15.22
C THR A 14 40.09 24.21 13.90
N PHE A 15 40.23 23.47 12.81
CA PHE A 15 39.52 23.75 11.56
C PHE A 15 38.07 23.23 11.70
N PHE A 16 37.14 24.13 12.00
CA PHE A 16 35.71 23.89 11.77
C PHE A 16 35.43 24.06 10.27
N VAL A 17 35.41 22.96 9.53
CA VAL A 17 34.76 22.94 8.21
C VAL A 17 33.27 22.84 8.47
N ALA A 18 32.57 23.97 8.37
CA ALA A 18 31.12 23.99 8.30
C ALA A 18 30.70 23.39 6.95
N VAL A 19 30.27 22.12 6.96
CA VAL A 19 29.52 21.55 5.84
C VAL A 19 28.18 22.28 5.81
N GLN A 20 28.07 23.29 4.95
CA GLN A 20 26.78 23.83 4.55
C GLN A 20 26.00 22.71 3.86
N SER A 21 25.15 22.06 4.64
CA SER A 21 24.14 21.14 4.12
C SER A 21 23.15 22.00 3.34
N ALA A 22 23.28 22.01 2.02
CA ALA A 22 22.24 22.50 1.14
C ALA A 22 21.03 21.57 1.33
N SER A 23 20.10 21.96 2.20
CA SER A 23 18.76 21.42 2.22
C SER A 23 18.10 21.83 0.90
N ALA A 24 18.26 20.99 -0.12
CA ALA A 24 17.40 21.04 -1.28
C ALA A 24 15.97 20.90 -0.77
N GLN A 25 15.23 22.01 -0.80
CA GLN A 25 13.79 22.03 -0.61
C GLN A 25 13.18 21.15 -1.70
N TYR A 26 12.98 19.88 -1.37
CA TYR A 26 12.20 18.95 -2.17
C TYR A 26 10.76 19.47 -2.12
N ARG A 27 10.39 20.25 -3.12
CA ARG A 27 8.99 20.62 -3.36
C ARG A 27 8.26 19.33 -3.69
N ASP A 28 7.44 18.85 -2.76
CA ASP A 28 6.45 17.81 -3.01
C ASP A 28 5.50 18.28 -4.12
N PHE A 29 5.82 17.89 -5.35
CA PHE A 29 5.00 18.14 -6.52
C PHE A 29 4.10 16.94 -6.76
N PHE A 30 3.07 16.78 -5.91
CA PHE A 30 1.96 15.88 -6.18
C PHE A 30 0.61 16.60 -6.02
N PRO A 31 0.14 17.37 -7.02
CA PRO A 31 -1.27 17.73 -7.10
C PRO A 31 -1.94 16.81 -8.12
N ARG A 32 -2.33 15.60 -7.69
CA ARG A 32 -3.45 14.88 -8.33
C ARG A 32 -4.35 14.37 -7.21
N ARG A 33 -5.55 14.95 -7.13
CA ARG A 33 -6.63 14.40 -6.32
C ARG A 33 -6.98 13.06 -6.93
N TYR A 34 -6.71 11.98 -6.21
CA TYR A 34 -7.14 10.65 -6.57
C TYR A 34 -8.67 10.61 -6.48
N GLN A 35 -9.33 10.11 -7.52
CA GLN A 35 -10.75 9.81 -7.46
C GLN A 35 -10.86 8.36 -6.97
N VAL A 36 -11.14 8.24 -5.68
CA VAL A 36 -11.50 6.96 -5.05
C VAL A 36 -12.98 6.77 -5.33
N ASP A 37 -13.34 5.74 -6.10
CA ASP A 37 -14.74 5.36 -6.24
C ASP A 37 -15.10 4.50 -5.03
N HIS A 38 -16.06 5.00 -4.27
CA HIS A 38 -16.55 4.36 -3.06
C HIS A 38 -17.66 3.38 -3.45
N HIS A 39 -17.45 2.09 -3.22
CA HIS A 39 -18.46 1.08 -3.48
C HIS A 39 -19.02 0.54 -2.17
N ASP A 40 -20.30 0.82 -1.91
CA ASP A 40 -21.06 0.21 -0.84
C ASP A 40 -21.77 -1.06 -1.35
N HIS A 41 -21.54 -2.16 -0.67
CA HIS A 41 -22.23 -3.43 -0.86
C HIS A 41 -23.08 -3.74 0.37
N VAL A 42 -24.25 -4.32 0.12
CA VAL A 42 -25.16 -4.79 1.17
C VAL A 42 -25.10 -6.30 1.16
N ILE A 43 -24.54 -6.91 2.20
CA ILE A 43 -24.53 -8.36 2.38
C ILE A 43 -25.90 -8.76 2.89
N ARG A 44 -26.55 -9.69 2.17
CA ARG A 44 -27.86 -10.22 2.52
C ARG A 44 -27.77 -11.70 2.83
N ASP A 45 -28.57 -12.16 3.79
CA ASP A 45 -28.73 -13.59 4.04
C ASP A 45 -29.53 -14.26 2.89
N SER A 46 -29.70 -15.58 2.96
CA SER A 46 -30.49 -16.36 2.01
C SER A 46 -31.97 -16.00 1.96
N HIS A 47 -32.44 -15.16 2.88
CA HIS A 47 -33.82 -14.68 2.98
C HIS A 47 -33.95 -13.19 2.59
N GLY A 48 -32.85 -12.54 2.19
CA GLY A 48 -32.81 -11.15 1.73
C GLY A 48 -32.62 -10.10 2.82
N HIS A 49 -32.44 -10.49 4.09
CA HIS A 49 -32.18 -9.57 5.19
C HIS A 49 -30.75 -9.05 5.13
N VAL A 50 -30.57 -7.74 5.39
CA VAL A 50 -29.24 -7.14 5.46
C VAL A 50 -28.53 -7.60 6.73
N VAL A 51 -27.47 -8.40 6.57
CA VAL A 51 -26.66 -8.91 7.69
C VAL A 51 -25.32 -8.17 7.83
N GLY A 52 -24.95 -7.39 6.83
CA GLY A 52 -23.76 -6.55 6.85
C GLY A 52 -23.77 -5.55 5.72
N ARG A 53 -22.90 -4.54 5.83
CA ARG A 53 -22.55 -3.66 4.73
C ARG A 53 -21.04 -3.82 4.54
N TYR A 54 -20.63 -4.10 3.33
CA TYR A 54 -19.23 -4.18 2.95
C TYR A 54 -18.93 -2.98 2.08
N HIS A 55 -17.98 -2.13 2.45
CA HIS A 55 -17.58 -1.00 1.62
C HIS A 55 -16.14 -1.17 1.21
N HIS A 56 -15.83 -0.98 -0.07
CA HIS A 56 -14.43 -0.93 -0.46
C HIS A 56 -14.19 0.21 -1.42
N ASP A 57 -12.98 0.75 -1.30
CA ASP A 57 -12.49 1.83 -2.12
C ASP A 57 -11.89 1.23 -3.38
N VAL A 58 -12.65 1.22 -4.48
CA VAL A 58 -12.11 0.86 -5.79
C VAL A 58 -11.44 2.10 -6.35
N VAL A 59 -10.12 2.05 -6.49
CA VAL A 59 -9.41 3.08 -7.25
C VAL A 59 -9.62 2.77 -8.72
N ARG A 60 -10.14 3.73 -9.49
CA ARG A 60 -10.46 3.52 -10.92
C ARG A 60 -9.28 2.96 -11.70
N GLU A 61 -9.63 2.13 -12.68
CA GLU A 61 -8.75 1.35 -13.57
C GLU A 61 -7.76 2.21 -14.39
N ASP A 62 -8.01 3.53 -14.48
CA ASP A 62 -7.18 4.54 -15.15
C ASP A 62 -6.17 5.25 -14.23
N SER A 63 -6.06 4.84 -12.96
CA SER A 63 -5.12 5.43 -12.00
C SER A 63 -3.85 4.59 -11.84
N ASP A 64 -2.70 5.19 -12.16
CA ASP A 64 -1.40 4.58 -11.88
C ASP A 64 -1.10 4.62 -10.36
N ARG A 65 -1.19 3.47 -9.69
CA ARG A 65 -1.02 3.37 -8.24
C ARG A 65 0.42 3.00 -7.86
N PHE A 66 1.25 4.01 -7.60
CA PHE A 66 2.63 3.78 -7.19
C PHE A 66 2.73 3.48 -5.69
N PHE A 67 3.10 2.25 -5.32
CA PHE A 67 3.45 1.89 -3.95
C PHE A 67 4.96 1.84 -3.76
N PRO A 68 5.57 2.85 -3.11
CA PRO A 68 7.00 2.79 -2.84
C PRO A 68 7.28 1.65 -1.85
N SER A 69 8.22 0.77 -2.21
CA SER A 69 8.77 -0.24 -1.30
C SER A 69 9.26 0.41 0.01
N THR A 70 8.94 -0.23 1.15
CA THR A 70 9.26 0.25 2.51
C THR A 70 10.67 -0.12 2.96
N ARG A 71 11.52 -0.74 2.12
CA ARG A 71 12.91 -1.03 2.50
C ARG A 71 13.66 0.28 2.75
N HIS A 72 14.01 0.46 4.02
CA HIS A 72 14.90 1.52 4.48
C HIS A 72 16.21 1.47 3.67
N PHE A 73 16.52 2.61 3.06
CA PHE A 73 17.75 2.95 2.33
C PHE A 73 17.92 2.32 0.92
N HIS A 74 17.49 3.11 -0.08
CA HIS A 74 18.14 3.30 -1.40
C HIS A 74 17.68 2.51 -2.65
N ASN A 75 16.70 1.60 -2.56
CA ASN A 75 16.24 0.84 -3.72
C ASN A 75 14.71 0.78 -3.78
N ARG A 76 14.07 1.52 -4.70
CA ARG A 76 12.61 1.56 -4.83
C ARG A 76 12.17 0.79 -6.07
N GLU A 77 11.97 -0.50 -5.90
CA GLU A 77 11.06 -1.28 -6.75
C GLU A 77 9.62 -0.85 -6.45
N THR A 78 8.73 -0.95 -7.44
CA THR A 78 7.33 -0.53 -7.29
C THR A 78 6.39 -1.50 -7.98
N TYR A 79 5.39 -1.95 -7.22
CA TYR A 79 4.30 -2.76 -7.71
C TYR A 79 3.07 -1.88 -7.93
N PHE A 80 2.34 -2.11 -9.02
CA PHE A 80 1.10 -1.40 -9.33
C PHE A 80 0.18 -2.22 -10.22
N ILE A 81 -1.12 -1.87 -10.19
CA ILE A 81 -2.15 -2.46 -11.05
C ILE A 81 -2.51 -1.45 -12.14
N ARG A 82 -2.63 -1.91 -13.39
CA ARG A 82 -3.10 -1.10 -14.53
C ARG A 82 -3.93 -1.98 -15.47
N ASN A 83 -5.14 -1.57 -15.84
CA ASN A 83 -6.04 -2.34 -16.72
C ASN A 83 -6.22 -3.81 -16.27
N GLY A 84 -6.45 -4.03 -14.97
CA GLY A 84 -6.61 -5.36 -14.38
C GLY A 84 -5.37 -6.25 -14.39
N LYS A 85 -4.19 -5.72 -14.76
CA LYS A 85 -2.92 -6.47 -14.77
C LYS A 85 -1.99 -5.94 -13.70
N TYR A 86 -1.23 -6.87 -13.13
CA TYR A 86 -0.20 -6.61 -12.12
C TYR A 86 1.12 -6.28 -12.81
N TYR A 87 1.77 -5.22 -12.36
CA TYR A 87 3.05 -4.77 -12.89
C TYR A 87 4.10 -4.64 -11.79
N PHE A 88 5.33 -4.87 -12.20
CA PHE A 88 6.55 -4.58 -11.44
C PHE A 88 7.38 -3.58 -12.26
N SER A 89 7.76 -2.47 -11.64
CA SER A 89 8.76 -1.56 -12.22
C SER A 89 10.08 -1.75 -11.49
N PRO A 90 11.11 -2.31 -12.16
CA PRO A 90 12.44 -2.35 -11.60
C PRO A 90 12.99 -0.93 -11.44
N LYS A 91 13.93 -0.78 -10.51
CA LYS A 91 14.59 0.49 -10.22
C LYS A 91 15.12 1.15 -11.51
N THR A 92 14.78 2.43 -11.72
CA THR A 92 15.50 3.31 -12.64
C THR A 92 16.86 3.62 -12.03
N VAL A 93 17.84 2.73 -12.23
CA VAL A 93 19.23 3.13 -11.97
C VAL A 93 19.57 4.09 -13.11
N LEU A 94 19.75 5.37 -12.81
CA LEU A 94 20.29 6.36 -13.76
C LEU A 94 21.76 6.01 -14.07
N LEU A 95 21.99 4.88 -14.73
CA LEU A 95 23.28 4.44 -15.24
C LEU A 95 23.54 5.16 -16.56
N GLY A 96 23.86 6.46 -16.52
CA GLY A 96 24.55 7.25 -17.56
C GLY A 96 24.01 7.29 -19.00
N ASN A 97 23.14 6.37 -19.41
CA ASN A 97 22.78 6.03 -20.79
C ASN A 97 21.29 6.25 -21.06
N GLY A 98 20.55 6.83 -20.12
CA GLY A 98 19.15 7.25 -20.33
C GLY A 98 18.14 6.13 -20.56
N VAL A 99 18.47 4.87 -20.31
CA VAL A 99 17.52 3.76 -20.44
C VAL A 99 16.55 3.81 -19.25
N VAL A 100 15.31 4.18 -19.53
CA VAL A 100 14.20 4.09 -18.57
C VAL A 100 13.73 2.64 -18.55
N PRO A 101 13.81 1.92 -17.41
CA PRO A 101 13.27 0.58 -17.31
C PRO A 101 11.78 0.60 -17.61
N GLN A 102 11.34 -0.34 -18.45
CA GLN A 102 9.92 -0.49 -18.73
C GLN A 102 9.30 -1.38 -17.64
N PRO A 103 8.09 -1.05 -17.17
CA PRO A 103 7.34 -1.95 -16.30
C PRO A 103 7.11 -3.30 -16.95
N GLU A 104 7.29 -4.36 -16.18
CA GLU A 104 7.05 -5.74 -16.56
C GLU A 104 5.72 -6.22 -15.97
N VAL A 105 5.00 -7.08 -16.69
CA VAL A 105 3.77 -7.71 -16.19
C VAL A 105 4.16 -8.84 -15.24
N VAL A 106 3.64 -8.84 -14.02
CA VAL A 106 3.79 -9.97 -13.09
C VAL A 106 2.86 -11.09 -13.54
N GLY A 107 3.46 -12.21 -13.96
CA GLY A 107 2.71 -13.38 -14.41
C GLY A 107 1.90 -14.01 -13.28
N PHE A 108 0.71 -14.51 -13.60
CA PHE A 108 -0.05 -15.28 -12.63
C PHE A 108 0.67 -16.61 -12.35
N GLY A 109 1.08 -16.84 -11.09
CA GLY A 109 1.84 -18.02 -10.71
C GLY A 109 3.28 -18.04 -11.18
N SER A 110 3.91 -16.89 -11.45
CA SER A 110 5.32 -16.84 -11.86
C SER A 110 6.33 -17.09 -10.74
N PHE A 111 5.96 -16.87 -9.48
CA PHE A 111 6.88 -16.95 -8.32
C PHE A 111 8.14 -16.07 -8.47
N SER A 112 8.08 -15.00 -9.26
CA SER A 112 9.26 -14.21 -9.62
C SER A 112 9.58 -13.09 -8.62
N HIS A 113 8.61 -12.74 -7.78
CA HIS A 113 8.67 -11.59 -6.87
C HIS A 113 8.25 -11.95 -5.43
N VAL A 114 8.06 -13.24 -5.11
CA VAL A 114 7.54 -13.71 -3.81
C VAL A 114 8.40 -13.25 -2.64
N ASP A 115 9.73 -13.34 -2.73
CA ASP A 115 10.64 -12.94 -1.64
C ASP A 115 10.45 -11.46 -1.27
N ASP A 116 10.44 -10.57 -2.27
CA ASP A 116 10.29 -9.14 -2.04
C ASP A 116 8.88 -8.79 -1.56
N LEU A 117 7.83 -9.32 -2.20
CA LEU A 117 6.43 -9.08 -1.82
C LEU A 117 6.11 -9.60 -0.42
N ALA A 118 6.59 -10.80 -0.05
CA ALA A 118 6.37 -11.38 1.27
C ALA A 118 7.13 -10.60 2.35
N SER A 119 8.38 -10.20 2.08
CA SER A 119 9.19 -9.35 2.97
C SER A 119 8.52 -7.97 3.18
N GLN A 120 7.96 -7.40 2.13
CA GLN A 120 7.21 -6.14 2.20
C GLN A 120 5.93 -6.30 3.02
N LEU A 121 5.14 -7.34 2.76
CA LEU A 121 3.90 -7.64 3.49
C LEU A 121 4.17 -7.83 4.98
N GLU A 122 5.21 -8.61 5.33
CA GLU A 122 5.64 -8.82 6.71
C GLU A 122 5.93 -7.48 7.42
N THR A 123 6.69 -6.60 6.76
CA THR A 123 7.05 -5.28 7.30
C THR A 123 5.82 -4.39 7.48
N GLN A 124 4.94 -4.33 6.48
CA GLN A 124 3.71 -3.53 6.54
C GLN A 124 2.78 -4.02 7.65
N MET A 125 2.58 -5.34 7.77
CA MET A 125 1.77 -5.95 8.82
C MET A 125 2.33 -5.70 10.21
N LYS A 126 3.65 -5.79 10.39
CA LYS A 126 4.31 -5.42 11.65
C LYS A 126 4.02 -3.97 12.03
N TYR A 127 4.12 -3.03 11.09
CA TYR A 127 3.80 -1.62 11.35
C TYR A 127 2.32 -1.38 11.58
N PHE A 128 1.45 -2.12 10.92
CA PHE A 128 0.02 -2.07 11.15
C PHE A 128 -0.34 -2.51 12.57
N LEU A 129 0.17 -3.67 13.01
CA LEU A 129 -0.02 -4.18 14.38
C LEU A 129 0.50 -3.21 15.44
N LEU A 130 1.68 -2.63 15.25
CA LEU A 130 2.21 -1.63 16.18
C LEU A 130 1.30 -0.38 16.21
N ASP A 131 0.83 0.09 15.07
CA ASP A 131 -0.07 1.26 15.00
C ASP A 131 -1.40 0.97 15.70
N MET A 132 -2.01 -0.20 15.44
CA MET A 132 -3.21 -0.70 16.12
C MET A 132 -3.03 -0.69 17.64
N HIS A 133 -1.95 -1.31 18.13
CA HIS A 133 -1.68 -1.44 19.56
C HIS A 133 -1.57 -0.08 20.25
N TYR A 134 -0.77 0.82 19.70
CA TYR A 134 -0.51 2.11 20.33
C TYR A 134 -1.65 3.11 20.17
N ASN A 135 -2.35 3.11 19.03
CA ASN A 135 -3.24 4.23 18.68
C ASN A 135 -4.72 3.88 18.57
N TYR A 136 -5.09 2.59 18.60
CA TYR A 136 -6.46 2.15 18.34
C TYR A 136 -6.98 1.12 19.36
N SER A 137 -6.21 0.79 20.39
CA SER A 137 -6.59 -0.23 21.39
C SER A 137 -7.85 0.10 22.20
N HIS A 138 -8.33 1.34 22.15
CA HIS A 138 -9.57 1.78 22.78
C HIS A 138 -10.83 1.53 21.95
N ASN A 139 -10.72 1.14 20.67
CA ASN A 139 -11.89 0.91 19.82
C ASN A 139 -12.59 -0.41 20.16
N HIS A 140 -13.91 -0.45 19.99
CA HIS A 140 -14.69 -1.68 20.17
C HIS A 140 -14.25 -2.75 19.15
N GLY A 141 -14.16 -4.01 19.58
CA GLY A 141 -13.70 -5.13 18.76
C GLY A 141 -12.18 -5.21 18.58
N PHE A 142 -11.41 -4.31 19.20
CA PHE A 142 -9.96 -4.25 19.02
C PHE A 142 -9.26 -5.60 19.24
N ARG A 143 -9.65 -6.35 20.27
CA ARG A 143 -8.94 -7.58 20.64
C ARG A 143 -9.10 -8.65 19.55
N GLU A 144 -10.31 -8.80 19.04
CA GLU A 144 -10.67 -9.74 17.99
C GLU A 144 -9.97 -9.36 16.68
N THR A 145 -10.17 -8.13 16.20
CA THR A 145 -9.55 -7.63 14.96
C THR A 145 -8.01 -7.64 15.03
N TYR A 146 -7.43 -7.36 16.20
CA TYR A 146 -5.97 -7.44 16.39
C TYR A 146 -5.46 -8.88 16.29
N ALA A 147 -6.19 -9.86 16.83
CA ALA A 147 -5.81 -11.27 16.74
C ALA A 147 -5.85 -11.75 15.28
N GLU A 148 -6.86 -11.32 14.51
CA GLU A 148 -6.98 -11.60 13.08
C GLU A 148 -5.87 -10.94 12.25
N ALA A 149 -5.57 -9.67 12.52
CA ALA A 149 -4.44 -8.97 11.92
C ALA A 149 -3.12 -9.67 12.25
N TYR A 150 -2.97 -10.20 13.46
CA TYR A 150 -1.79 -10.97 13.87
C TYR A 150 -1.69 -12.29 13.11
N GLN A 151 -2.82 -12.97 12.86
CA GLN A 151 -2.85 -14.15 11.99
C GLN A 151 -2.34 -13.84 10.58
N LEU A 152 -2.78 -12.73 9.97
CA LEU A 152 -2.28 -12.32 8.65
C LEU A 152 -0.77 -12.00 8.67
N TYR A 153 -0.27 -11.39 9.75
CA TYR A 153 1.18 -11.19 9.94
C TYR A 153 1.94 -12.52 9.99
N GLN A 154 1.43 -13.50 10.74
CA GLN A 154 2.06 -14.83 10.82
C GLN A 154 2.09 -15.54 9.46
N VAL A 155 1.04 -15.37 8.65
CA VAL A 155 1.02 -15.87 7.27
C VAL A 155 2.11 -15.22 6.43
N ALA A 156 2.27 -13.89 6.51
CA ALA A 156 3.34 -13.19 5.78
C ALA A 156 4.74 -13.71 6.16
N GLN A 157 5.00 -13.93 7.46
CA GLN A 157 6.25 -14.52 7.93
C GLN A 157 6.46 -15.95 7.41
N TYR A 158 5.39 -16.76 7.45
CA TYR A 158 5.44 -18.13 6.96
C TYR A 158 5.74 -18.19 5.47
N VAL A 159 5.05 -17.39 4.65
CA VAL A 159 5.26 -17.32 3.20
C VAL A 159 6.71 -16.92 2.89
N HIS A 160 7.21 -15.87 3.54
CA HIS A 160 8.60 -15.42 3.36
C HIS A 160 9.59 -16.54 3.73
N ALA A 161 9.38 -17.27 4.83
CA ALA A 161 10.23 -18.39 5.22
C ALA A 161 10.14 -19.59 4.25
N GLN A 162 8.96 -19.89 3.70
CA GLN A 162 8.76 -20.97 2.74
C GLN A 162 9.35 -20.64 1.36
N GLU A 163 9.44 -19.36 0.99
CA GLU A 163 10.10 -18.93 -0.25
C GLU A 163 11.59 -19.27 -0.23
N HIS A 164 12.28 -19.02 0.89
CA HIS A 164 13.69 -19.44 1.08
C HIS A 164 13.88 -20.97 1.02
N GLN A 165 12.80 -21.75 1.16
CA GLN A 165 12.78 -23.20 1.05
C GLN A 165 12.25 -23.69 -0.31
N HIS A 166 11.89 -22.77 -1.21
CA HIS A 166 11.23 -23.03 -2.49
C HIS A 166 9.97 -23.91 -2.38
N ASN A 167 9.24 -23.80 -1.26
CA ASN A 167 8.05 -24.61 -1.00
C ASN A 167 6.77 -23.93 -1.51
N HIS A 168 6.63 -23.87 -2.84
CA HIS A 168 5.56 -23.14 -3.51
C HIS A 168 4.15 -23.65 -3.18
N ASN A 169 4.01 -24.96 -2.91
CA ASN A 169 2.72 -25.55 -2.54
C ASN A 169 2.25 -25.07 -1.16
N ALA A 170 3.17 -24.98 -0.19
CA ALA A 170 2.85 -24.45 1.13
C ALA A 170 2.45 -22.98 1.07
N ILE A 171 3.13 -22.19 0.23
CA ILE A 171 2.81 -20.78 0.01
C ILE A 171 1.39 -20.61 -0.53
N LYS A 172 1.01 -21.35 -1.59
CA LYS A 172 -0.35 -21.35 -2.16
C LYS A 172 -1.41 -21.70 -1.13
N GLN A 173 -1.18 -22.77 -0.37
CA GLN A 173 -2.12 -23.23 0.65
C GLN A 173 -2.34 -22.18 1.74
N GLN A 174 -1.27 -21.53 2.18
CA GLN A 174 -1.36 -20.55 3.27
C GLN A 174 -2.01 -19.22 2.82
N LEU A 175 -1.82 -18.81 1.57
CA LEU A 175 -2.43 -17.60 1.02
C LEU A 175 -3.92 -17.78 0.68
N ASN A 176 -4.40 -19.02 0.56
CA ASN A 176 -5.82 -19.28 0.32
C ASN A 176 -6.68 -18.75 1.48
N GLY A 177 -7.67 -17.90 1.17
CA GLY A 177 -8.55 -17.27 2.15
C GLY A 177 -7.98 -16.05 2.87
N MET A 178 -6.73 -15.65 2.60
CA MET A 178 -6.14 -14.44 3.23
C MET A 178 -6.80 -13.15 2.77
N ASP A 179 -7.29 -13.11 1.53
CA ASP A 179 -8.03 -11.98 0.99
C ASP A 179 -9.35 -11.73 1.76
N ALA A 180 -10.10 -12.81 2.05
CA ALA A 180 -11.31 -12.73 2.86
C ALA A 180 -11.01 -12.30 4.31
N LEU A 181 -9.95 -12.82 4.93
CA LEU A 181 -9.51 -12.40 6.25
C LEU A 181 -9.12 -10.91 6.25
N PHE A 182 -8.38 -10.46 5.24
CA PHE A 182 -7.96 -9.07 5.12
C PHE A 182 -9.16 -8.12 4.99
N HIS A 183 -10.13 -8.45 4.14
CA HIS A 183 -11.34 -7.65 4.00
C HIS A 183 -12.21 -7.63 5.27
N HIS A 184 -12.21 -8.71 6.06
CA HIS A 184 -12.84 -8.69 7.37
C HIS A 184 -12.19 -7.67 8.31
N ILE A 185 -10.85 -7.68 8.39
CA ILE A 185 -10.09 -6.73 9.21
C ILE A 185 -10.34 -5.28 8.72
N GLU A 186 -10.40 -5.07 7.40
CA GLU A 186 -10.69 -3.76 6.81
C GLU A 186 -12.06 -3.22 7.21
N GLU A 187 -13.09 -4.07 7.18
CA GLU A 187 -14.44 -3.72 7.63
C GLU A 187 -14.44 -3.29 9.09
N ASP A 188 -13.79 -4.08 9.96
CA ASP A 188 -13.74 -3.84 11.39
C ASP A 188 -13.10 -2.48 11.72
N VAL A 189 -12.01 -2.11 11.03
CA VAL A 189 -11.27 -0.88 11.32
C VAL A 189 -11.86 0.37 10.66
N ARG A 190 -12.83 0.25 9.73
CA ARG A 190 -13.36 1.41 8.97
C ARG A 190 -13.94 2.50 9.86
N GLY A 191 -14.54 2.12 10.98
CA GLY A 191 -15.15 3.04 11.95
C GLY A 191 -14.22 3.49 13.08
N TRP A 192 -12.97 3.01 13.12
CA TRP A 192 -12.11 3.24 14.27
C TRP A 192 -11.62 4.67 14.36
N SER A 193 -11.60 5.19 15.58
CA SER A 193 -11.03 6.48 15.91
C SER A 193 -9.57 6.31 16.35
N ARG A 194 -8.72 7.24 15.93
CA ARG A 194 -7.31 7.25 16.33
C ARG A 194 -7.11 8.12 17.57
N HIS A 195 -6.57 7.54 18.64
CA HIS A 195 -5.99 8.28 19.75
C HIS A 195 -4.48 8.21 19.60
N GLN A 196 -3.84 9.29 19.14
CA GLN A 196 -2.42 9.24 18.82
C GLN A 196 -1.56 9.25 20.08
N HIS A 197 -0.95 8.11 20.38
CA HIS A 197 0.06 7.93 21.42
C HIS A 197 1.47 7.83 20.84
N PHE A 198 1.64 7.09 19.74
CA PHE A 198 2.94 6.88 19.11
C PHE A 198 2.81 6.78 17.58
N GLN A 199 3.59 7.57 16.83
CA GLN A 199 3.53 7.54 15.37
C GLN A 199 4.33 6.33 14.84
N VAL A 200 3.64 5.34 14.26
CA VAL A 200 4.27 4.20 13.60
C VAL A 200 4.28 4.42 12.08
N GLY A 201 5.46 4.67 11.51
CA GLY A 201 5.61 5.05 10.09
C GLY A 201 4.91 6.38 9.77
N ASN A 202 4.68 6.69 8.49
CA ASN A 202 4.22 8.04 8.08
C ASN A 202 2.74 8.15 7.72
N ARG A 203 1.93 7.10 7.97
CA ARG A 203 0.55 7.02 7.47
C ARG A 203 -0.39 6.48 8.55
N GLY A 204 -1.66 6.87 8.48
CA GLY A 204 -2.72 6.34 9.35
C GLY A 204 -3.21 4.95 8.91
N ILE A 205 -4.13 4.36 9.67
CA ILE A 205 -4.54 2.96 9.51
C ILE A 205 -5.13 2.65 8.13
N GLY A 206 -6.00 3.50 7.58
CA GLY A 206 -6.58 3.28 6.25
C GLY A 206 -5.55 3.26 5.12
N SER A 207 -4.59 4.20 5.13
CA SER A 207 -3.50 4.18 4.14
C SER A 207 -2.57 2.98 4.30
N LYS A 208 -2.43 2.41 5.50
CA LYS A 208 -1.69 1.15 5.72
C LYS A 208 -2.48 -0.02 5.13
N MET A 209 -3.78 -0.09 5.34
CA MET A 209 -4.64 -1.13 4.76
C MET A 209 -4.53 -1.14 3.23
N GLN A 210 -4.67 0.01 2.56
CA GLN A 210 -4.52 0.09 1.10
C GLN A 210 -3.16 -0.38 0.57
N GLN A 211 -2.09 -0.24 1.35
CA GLN A 211 -0.78 -0.78 0.99
C GLN A 211 -0.69 -2.29 1.18
N ILE A 212 -1.22 -2.79 2.31
CA ILE A 212 -1.24 -4.21 2.63
C ILE A 212 -2.08 -4.95 1.60
N GLU A 213 -3.26 -4.44 1.26
CA GLU A 213 -4.15 -4.97 0.22
C GLU A 213 -3.39 -5.12 -1.11
N SER A 214 -2.80 -4.03 -1.59
CA SER A 214 -2.05 -4.03 -2.84
C SER A 214 -0.90 -5.05 -2.83
N THR A 215 -0.09 -5.06 -1.77
CA THR A 215 1.02 -6.01 -1.65
C THR A 215 0.51 -7.45 -1.56
N LEU A 216 -0.57 -7.71 -0.81
CA LEU A 216 -1.21 -9.03 -0.72
C LEU A 216 -1.75 -9.49 -2.07
N HIS A 217 -2.42 -8.61 -2.82
CA HIS A 217 -2.95 -8.93 -4.13
C HIS A 217 -1.86 -9.23 -5.15
N HIS A 218 -0.79 -8.42 -5.18
CA HIS A 218 0.39 -8.70 -6.00
C HIS A 218 1.03 -10.05 -5.64
N LEU A 219 1.16 -10.35 -4.34
CA LEU A 219 1.69 -11.62 -3.86
C LEU A 219 0.81 -12.80 -4.29
N MET A 220 -0.51 -12.69 -4.13
CA MET A 220 -1.47 -13.72 -4.54
C MET A 220 -1.43 -13.95 -6.06
N ASN A 221 -1.35 -12.88 -6.86
CA ASN A 221 -1.18 -13.01 -8.30
C ASN A 221 0.13 -13.73 -8.66
N ASP A 222 1.27 -13.31 -8.09
CA ASP A 222 2.57 -13.91 -8.39
C ASP A 222 2.66 -15.39 -7.98
N VAL A 223 1.98 -15.78 -6.89
CA VAL A 223 1.89 -17.19 -6.44
C VAL A 223 0.83 -17.98 -7.23
N GLY A 224 -0.09 -17.29 -7.90
CA GLY A 224 -1.19 -17.89 -8.65
C GLY A 224 -2.27 -18.44 -7.72
N VAL A 225 -2.71 -17.61 -6.77
CA VAL A 225 -3.86 -17.82 -5.89
C VAL A 225 -4.94 -16.84 -6.31
N ASP A 226 -6.14 -17.35 -6.55
CA ASP A 226 -7.29 -16.51 -6.88
C ASP A 226 -7.62 -15.60 -5.70
N GLN A 227 -7.85 -14.33 -6.01
CA GLN A 227 -8.44 -13.37 -5.08
C GLN A 227 -9.95 -13.60 -5.05
N VAL A 228 -10.62 -13.15 -3.98
CA VAL A 228 -12.08 -13.08 -4.02
C VAL A 228 -12.42 -12.17 -5.20
N PRO A 229 -13.24 -12.64 -6.17
CA PRO A 229 -13.52 -11.84 -7.35
C PRO A 229 -14.05 -10.48 -6.93
N LEU A 230 -13.39 -9.42 -7.42
CA LEU A 230 -14.00 -8.10 -7.40
C LEU A 230 -15.39 -8.26 -8.03
N PRO A 231 -16.49 -7.85 -7.37
CA PRO A 231 -17.81 -7.94 -7.98
C PRO A 231 -17.74 -7.21 -9.32
N ALA A 232 -18.13 -7.89 -10.40
CA ALA A 232 -18.02 -7.36 -11.75
C ALA A 232 -18.60 -5.93 -11.80
N THR A 233 -17.79 -4.97 -12.20
CA THR A 233 -18.16 -3.58 -12.42
C THR A 233 -19.12 -3.48 -13.61
N THR A 234 -20.33 -4.01 -13.50
CA THR A 234 -21.44 -3.60 -14.35
C THR A 234 -21.97 -2.29 -13.83
N VAL A 235 -21.16 -1.23 -13.93
CA VAL A 235 -21.72 0.12 -13.94
C VAL A 235 -22.42 0.20 -15.30
N PRO A 236 -23.76 0.31 -15.37
CA PRO A 236 -24.40 0.60 -16.64
C PRO A 236 -23.81 1.92 -17.12
N VAL A 237 -23.12 1.88 -18.26
CA VAL A 237 -22.69 3.09 -18.97
C VAL A 237 -23.97 3.94 -19.11
N PRO A 238 -24.02 5.17 -18.57
CA PRO A 238 -25.15 6.04 -18.81
C PRO A 238 -25.22 6.24 -20.32
N VAL A 239 -26.22 5.62 -20.95
CA VAL A 239 -26.55 5.88 -22.35
C VAL A 239 -26.80 7.38 -22.41
N PRO A 240 -26.08 8.14 -23.25
CA PRO A 240 -26.33 9.58 -23.36
C PRO A 240 -27.80 9.75 -23.71
N SER A 241 -28.55 10.39 -22.81
CA SER A 241 -29.96 10.73 -23.02
C SER A 241 -30.05 11.46 -24.35
N THR A 242 -30.68 10.82 -25.32
CA THR A 242 -31.00 11.43 -26.60
C THR A 242 -31.70 12.75 -26.34
N LEU A 243 -31.10 13.83 -26.86
CA LEU A 243 -31.59 15.19 -26.90
C LEU A 243 -33.11 15.25 -26.95
N SER A 244 -33.73 15.87 -25.94
CA SER A 244 -35.12 16.30 -26.02
C SER A 244 -35.30 17.18 -27.26
N PRO A 245 -36.31 16.93 -28.11
CA PRO A 245 -36.56 17.78 -29.27
C PRO A 245 -36.92 19.19 -28.80
N VAL A 246 -36.27 20.18 -29.42
CA VAL A 246 -36.55 21.61 -29.25
C VAL A 246 -38.03 21.86 -29.60
N PRO A 247 -38.83 22.51 -28.74
CA PRO A 247 -40.20 22.87 -29.09
C PRO A 247 -40.18 23.90 -30.21
N SER A 248 -40.81 23.54 -31.33
CA SER A 248 -41.07 24.47 -32.44
C SER A 248 -42.10 25.50 -31.99
N VAL A 249 -41.65 26.75 -31.83
CA VAL A 249 -42.55 27.89 -31.63
C VAL A 249 -43.20 28.19 -32.98
N PHE A 250 -44.48 27.85 -33.12
CA PHE A 250 -45.31 28.32 -34.22
C PHE A 250 -45.56 29.81 -34.04
N LEU A 251 -45.05 30.62 -34.97
CA LEU A 251 -45.53 31.97 -35.23
C LEU A 251 -46.90 31.86 -35.93
N THR A 252 -47.95 32.38 -35.31
CA THR A 252 -49.18 32.76 -36.02
C THR A 252 -49.35 34.27 -35.96
N LYS A 253 -49.81 34.79 -37.11
CA LYS A 253 -49.98 36.19 -37.51
C LYS A 253 -50.68 37.09 -36.50
#